data_AF-A0A965FPH4-F1
#
_entry.id   AF-A0A965FPH4-F1
#
_cell.length_a   1.000
_cell.length_b   1.000
_cell.length_c   1.000
_cell.angle_alpha   90.00
_cell.angle_beta   90.00
_cell.angle_gamma   90.00
#
_symmetry.space_group_name_H-M   'P 1'
#
loop_
_entity.id
_entity.type
_entity.pdbx_description
1 polymer ?
#
loop_
_entity_poly.entity_id
_entity_poly.type
_entity_poly.pdbx_seq_one_letter_code
_entity_poly.pdbx_strand_id
1 'polypeptide(L)'
;VCAAAAVLYVLLPEGHGIAFETFAAVYAFACILGVVSNAPGGLGVFEATILLALHNLPREGVISALLLFRLCYYLGPFLMAVIALALYEIVIRFLKFRARVNGPEIDE
;
A
#
# COMPACT_ATOMS: atom_id res chain seq x y z
N VAL A 1 3.73 11.36 4.04
CA VAL A 1 3.30 10.98 5.40
C VAL A 1 1.86 11.42 5.68
N CYS A 2 1.51 12.70 5.50
CA CYS A 2 0.16 13.20 5.83
C CYS A 2 -0.99 12.54 5.06
N ALA A 3 -0.84 12.30 3.76
CA ALA A 3 -1.87 11.61 2.98
C ALA A 3 -2.09 10.16 3.45
N ALA A 4 -1.01 9.43 3.80
CA ALA A 4 -1.10 8.08 4.33
C ALA A 4 -1.76 8.06 5.72
N ALA A 5 -1.39 9.00 6.58
CA ALA A 5 -2.05 9.20 7.85
C ALA A 5 -3.54 9.52 7.67
N ALA A 6 -3.91 10.35 6.69
CA ALA A 6 -5.32 10.66 6.41
C ALA A 6 -6.11 9.42 5.97
N VAL A 7 -5.53 8.56 5.14
CA VAL A 7 -6.18 7.29 4.76
C VAL A 7 -6.43 6.42 5.99
N LEU A 8 -5.42 6.18 6.84
CA LEU A 8 -5.63 5.37 8.04
C LEU A 8 -6.60 6.04 9.02
N TYR A 9 -6.54 7.36 9.17
CA TYR A 9 -7.45 8.15 10.01
C TYR A 9 -8.92 8.01 9.60
N VAL A 10 -9.21 8.06 8.30
CA VAL A 10 -10.57 7.85 7.77
C VAL A 10 -11.05 6.41 7.97
N LEU A 11 -10.13 5.45 8.05
CA LEU A 11 -10.43 4.04 8.26
C LEU A 11 -10.67 3.67 9.73
N LEU A 12 -10.33 4.56 10.69
CA LEU A 12 -10.59 4.31 12.10
C LEU A 12 -12.11 4.21 12.39
N PRO A 13 -12.50 3.47 13.44
CA PRO A 13 -13.90 3.40 13.85
C PRO A 13 -14.45 4.80 14.18
N GLU A 14 -15.69 5.07 13.75
CA GLU A 14 -16.34 6.37 13.95
C GLU A 14 -16.41 6.77 15.44
N GLY A 15 -16.41 8.07 15.70
CA GLY A 15 -16.55 8.61 17.06
C GLY A 15 -15.30 8.50 17.93
N HIS A 16 -14.11 8.26 17.35
CA HIS A 16 -12.86 8.13 18.11
C HIS A 16 -12.40 9.43 18.81
N GLY A 17 -12.88 10.62 18.41
CA GLY A 17 -12.64 11.89 19.11
C GLY A 17 -11.19 12.40 19.07
N ILE A 18 -10.36 11.88 18.16
CA ILE A 18 -8.94 12.22 18.04
C ILE A 18 -8.79 13.27 16.93
N ALA A 19 -8.10 14.38 17.21
CA ALA A 19 -7.78 15.36 16.19
C ALA A 19 -6.79 14.78 15.15
N PHE A 20 -6.96 15.15 13.88
CA PHE A 20 -6.12 14.62 12.80
C PHE A 20 -4.63 14.91 13.01
N GLU A 21 -4.29 16.08 13.56
CA GLU A 21 -2.91 16.49 13.84
C GLU A 21 -2.24 15.56 14.85
N THR A 22 -2.96 15.21 15.93
CA THR A 22 -2.49 14.26 16.94
C THR A 22 -2.27 12.89 16.33
N PHE A 23 -3.23 12.42 15.53
CA PHE A 23 -3.12 11.13 14.85
C PHE A 23 -1.95 11.11 13.86
N ALA A 24 -1.75 12.18 13.08
CA ALA A 24 -0.66 12.30 12.13
C ALA A 24 0.72 12.25 12.83
N ALA A 25 0.85 12.86 14.02
CA ALA A 25 2.06 12.77 14.83
C ALA A 25 2.32 11.33 15.32
N VAL A 26 1.28 10.65 15.82
CA VAL A 26 1.34 9.24 16.22
C VAL A 26 1.72 8.33 15.05
N TYR A 27 1.11 8.54 13.88
CA TYR A 27 1.42 7.82 12.66
C TYR A 27 2.88 8.01 12.23
N ALA A 28 3.37 9.25 12.24
CA ALA A 28 4.76 9.55 11.89
C ALA A 28 5.73 8.86 12.87
N PHE A 29 5.42 8.88 14.16
CA PHE A 29 6.23 8.19 15.18
C PHE A 29 6.24 6.67 14.97
N ALA A 30 5.08 6.07 14.67
CA ALA A 30 4.98 4.65 14.33
C ALA A 30 5.81 4.30 13.08
N CYS A 31 5.84 5.17 12.06
CA CYS A 31 6.72 4.98 10.90
C CYS A 31 8.20 5.01 11.29
N ILE A 32 8.62 5.94 12.15
CA ILE A 32 10.00 6.02 12.62
C ILE A 32 10.39 4.74 13.37
N LEU A 33 9.57 4.28 14.31
CA LEU A 33 9.82 3.03 15.03
C LEU A 33 9.83 1.82 14.11
N GLY A 34 8.93 1.78 13.12
CA GLY A 34 8.93 0.77 12.07
C GLY A 34 10.25 0.71 11.31
N VAL A 35 10.82 1.86 10.93
CA VAL A 35 12.12 1.94 10.25
C VAL A 35 13.26 1.50 11.16
N VAL A 36 13.29 2.01 12.41
CA VAL A 36 14.33 1.68 13.40
C VAL A 36 14.37 0.17 13.68
N SER A 37 13.22 -0.50 13.64
CA SER A 37 13.14 -1.94 13.88
C SER A 37 13.80 -2.80 12.80
N ASN A 38 14.08 -2.24 11.61
CA ASN A 38 14.52 -2.98 10.42
C ASN A 38 13.60 -4.16 10.04
N ALA A 39 12.37 -4.18 10.56
CA ALA A 39 11.38 -5.16 10.15
C ALA A 39 11.02 -4.89 8.68
N PRO A 40 10.92 -5.95 7.84
CA PRO A 40 10.56 -5.79 6.44
C PRO A 40 9.21 -5.08 6.32
N GLY A 41 9.20 -3.89 5.69
CA GLY A 41 7.99 -3.07 5.53
C GLY A 41 7.40 -2.52 6.83
N GLY A 42 8.16 -2.53 7.94
CA GLY A 42 7.71 -2.08 9.27
C GLY A 42 6.59 -2.92 9.87
N LEU A 43 6.41 -4.16 9.39
CA LEU A 43 5.37 -5.08 9.82
C LEU A 43 5.50 -5.42 11.32
N GLY A 44 4.39 -5.35 12.05
CA GLY A 44 4.32 -5.65 13.47
C GLY A 44 4.61 -4.43 14.34
N VAL A 45 5.75 -3.77 14.16
CA VAL A 45 6.15 -2.61 14.99
C VAL A 45 5.26 -1.41 14.74
N PHE A 46 4.91 -1.15 13.48
CA PHE A 46 3.97 -0.08 13.13
C PHE A 46 2.62 -0.29 13.82
N GLU A 47 2.03 -1.49 13.68
CA GLU A 47 0.73 -1.85 14.25
C GLU A 47 0.75 -1.84 15.77
N ALA A 48 1.80 -2.39 16.38
CA ALA A 48 1.96 -2.40 17.83
C ALA A 48 2.03 -0.97 18.37
N THR A 49 2.76 -0.08 17.69
CA THR A 49 2.85 1.34 18.09
C THR A 49 1.49 2.03 18.00
N ILE A 50 0.76 1.84 16.90
CA ILE A 50 -0.58 2.43 16.72
C ILE A 50 -1.57 1.90 17.76
N LEU A 51 -1.57 0.59 18.01
CA LEU A 51 -2.45 -0.04 19.01
C LEU A 51 -2.13 0.42 20.43
N LEU A 52 -0.85 0.64 20.74
CA LEU A 52 -0.42 1.17 22.03
C LEU A 52 -0.86 2.63 22.21
N ALA A 53 -0.69 3.45 21.17
CA ALA A 53 -1.08 4.85 21.19
C ALA A 53 -2.60 5.04 21.24
N LEU A 54 -3.36 4.13 20.62
CA LEU A 54 -4.82 4.14 20.54
C LEU A 54 -5.49 3.15 21.52
N HIS A 55 -4.87 2.87 22.66
CA HIS A 55 -5.36 1.86 23.60
C HIS A 55 -6.79 2.13 24.13
N ASN A 56 -7.27 3.37 24.03
CA ASN A 56 -8.61 3.77 24.43
C ASN A 56 -9.71 3.37 23.42
N LEU A 57 -9.33 2.98 22.21
CA LEU A 57 -10.27 2.56 21.16
C LEU A 57 -10.46 1.03 21.18
N PRO A 58 -11.62 0.53 20.71
CA PRO A 58 -11.85 -0.90 20.56
C PRO A 58 -10.80 -1.51 19.63
N ARG A 59 -10.01 -2.45 20.19
CA ARG A 59 -8.84 -3.05 19.53
C ARG A 59 -9.19 -3.70 18.20
N GLU A 60 -10.34 -4.36 18.14
CA GLU A 60 -10.87 -4.99 16.94
C GLU A 60 -11.07 -4.00 15.78
N GLY A 61 -11.62 -2.81 16.05
CA GLY A 61 -11.82 -1.77 15.04
C GLY A 61 -10.50 -1.21 14.51
N VAL A 62 -9.54 -0.98 15.40
CA VAL A 62 -8.21 -0.47 15.02
C VAL A 62 -7.43 -1.50 14.20
N ILE A 63 -7.49 -2.78 14.56
CA ILE A 63 -6.84 -3.86 13.78
C ILE A 63 -7.46 -3.94 12.38
N SER A 64 -8.80 -3.93 12.27
CA SER A 64 -9.49 -3.92 10.97
C SER A 64 -9.06 -2.74 10.10
N ALA A 65 -8.98 -1.53 10.69
CA ALA A 65 -8.51 -0.33 10.01
C ALA A 65 -7.06 -0.48 9.49
N LEU A 66 -6.16 -1.01 10.32
CA LEU A 66 -4.76 -1.25 9.96
C LEU A 66 -4.62 -2.28 8.82
N LEU A 67 -5.39 -3.36 8.86
CA LEU A 67 -5.39 -4.38 7.80
C LEU A 67 -5.90 -3.80 6.48
N LEU A 68 -7.01 -3.05 6.52
CA LEU A 68 -7.58 -2.43 5.34
C LEU A 68 -6.64 -1.38 4.74
N PHE A 69 -5.97 -0.61 5.61
CA PHE A 69 -4.92 0.32 5.19
C PHE A 69 -3.79 -0.39 4.44
N ARG A 70 -3.33 -1.55 4.91
CA ARG A 70 -2.30 -2.34 4.19
C ARG A 70 -2.79 -2.85 2.85
N LEU A 71 -4.04 -3.26 2.73
CA LEU A 71 -4.60 -3.65 1.42
C LEU A 71 -4.56 -2.47 0.45
N CYS A 72 -4.96 -1.29 0.89
CA CYS A 72 -4.93 -0.09 0.04
C CYS A 72 -3.51 0.36 -0.32
N TYR A 73 -2.57 0.32 0.63
CA TYR A 73 -1.22 0.86 0.43
C TYR A 73 -0.21 -0.13 -0.17
N TYR A 74 -0.39 -1.43 0.06
CA TYR A 74 0.59 -2.45 -0.34
C TYR A 74 0.01 -3.26 -1.49
N LEU A 75 -1.20 -3.81 -1.31
CA LEU A 75 -1.79 -4.69 -2.31
C LEU A 75 -2.31 -3.94 -3.53
N GLY A 76 -2.96 -2.78 -3.35
CA GLY A 76 -3.47 -1.96 -4.45
C GLY A 76 -2.40 -1.58 -5.48
N PRO A 77 -1.30 -0.90 -5.06
CA PRO A 77 -0.21 -0.54 -5.96
C PRO A 77 0.49 -1.76 -6.56
N PHE A 78 0.62 -2.84 -5.79
CA PHE A 78 1.19 -4.09 -6.28
C PHE A 78 0.38 -4.68 -7.44
N LEU A 79 -0.94 -4.79 -7.29
CA LEU A 79 -1.82 -5.29 -8.34
C LEU A 79 -1.79 -4.38 -9.57
N MET A 80 -1.80 -3.06 -9.38
CA MET A 80 -1.66 -2.10 -10.48
C MET A 80 -0.36 -2.30 -11.25
N ALA A 81 0.75 -2.49 -10.55
CA ALA A 81 2.05 -2.73 -11.15
C ALA A 81 2.10 -4.07 -11.93
N VAL A 82 1.56 -5.14 -11.36
CA VAL A 82 1.48 -6.46 -12.01
C VAL A 82 0.63 -6.40 -13.27
N ILE A 83 -0.52 -5.75 -13.22
CA ILE A 83 -1.40 -5.58 -14.39
C ILE A 83 -0.69 -4.75 -15.46
N ALA A 84 -0.07 -3.62 -15.09
CA ALA A 84 0.67 -2.80 -16.04
C ALA A 84 1.80 -3.57 -16.72
N LEU A 85 2.56 -4.36 -15.95
CA LEU A 85 3.64 -5.19 -16.47
C LEU A 85 3.12 -6.30 -17.41
N ALA A 86 2.05 -6.99 -17.02
CA ALA A 86 1.43 -8.03 -17.83
C ALA A 86 0.93 -7.46 -19.17
N LEU A 87 0.26 -6.31 -19.15
CA LEU A 87 -0.18 -5.62 -20.36
C LEU A 87 1.00 -5.22 -21.25
N TYR A 88 2.05 -4.64 -20.67
CA TYR A 88 3.26 -4.26 -21.38
C TYR A 88 3.90 -5.46 -22.10
N GLU A 89 4.05 -6.59 -21.40
CA GLU A 89 4.65 -7.79 -21.98
C GLU A 89 3.78 -8.42 -23.07
N ILE A 90 2.46 -8.48 -22.88
CA ILE A 90 1.53 -8.99 -23.90
C ILE A 90 1.61 -8.13 -25.17
N VAL A 91 1.58 -6.81 -25.04
CA VAL A 91 1.66 -5.87 -26.18
C VAL A 91 2.98 -6.06 -26.93
N ILE A 92 4.11 -6.11 -26.22
CA ILE A 92 5.42 -6.29 -26.86
C ILE A 92 5.55 -7.65 -27.54
N ARG A 93 5.10 -8.72 -26.88
CA ARG A 93 5.13 -10.07 -27.47
C ARG A 93 4.27 -10.14 -28.73
N PHE A 94 3.11 -9.49 -28.73
CA PHE A 94 2.22 -9.43 -29.87
C PHE A 94 2.81 -8.65 -31.05
N LEU A 95 3.42 -7.48 -30.79
CA LEU A 95 4.09 -6.68 -31.82
C LEU A 95 5.28 -7.44 -32.44
N LYS A 96 6.10 -8.12 -31.62
CA LYS A 96 7.21 -8.97 -32.09
C LYS A 96 6.74 -10.18 -32.89
N PHE A 97 5.58 -10.74 -32.56
CA PHE A 97 4.97 -11.84 -33.33
C PHE A 97 4.52 -11.35 -34.71
N ARG A 98 3.83 -10.20 -34.78
CA ARG A 98 3.38 -9.60 -36.06
C ARG A 98 4.55 -9.25 -36.98
N ALA A 99 5.65 -8.72 -36.44
CA ALA A 99 6.84 -8.41 -37.22
C ALA A 99 7.55 -9.66 -37.79
N ARG A 100 7.46 -10.82 -37.11
CA ARG A 100 7.98 -12.09 -37.63
C ARG A 100 7.10 -12.70 -38.73
N VAL A 101 5.78 -12.55 -38.63
CA VAL A 101 4.85 -13.04 -39.66
C VAL A 101 4.89 -12.17 -40.91
N ASN A 102 5.12 -10.86 -40.77
CA ASN A 102 5.23 -9.92 -41.89
C ASN A 102 6.70 -9.65 -42.31
N GLY A 103 7.64 -10.55 -41.99
CA GLY A 103 9.03 -10.43 -42.47
C GLY A 103 9.09 -10.45 -44.01
N PRO A 104 10.06 -9.77 -44.64
CA PRO A 104 9.98 -9.38 -46.04
C PRO A 104 9.95 -10.61 -46.96
N GLU A 105 8.95 -10.64 -47.83
CA GLU A 105 8.97 -11.37 -49.09
C GLU A 105 10.09 -10.71 -49.91
N ILE A 106 11.31 -11.25 -49.80
CA ILE A 106 12.41 -10.86 -50.66
C ILE A 106 12.08 -11.53 -51.99
N ASP A 107 11.38 -10.80 -52.84
CA ASP A 107 11.19 -11.12 -54.24
C ASP A 107 12.57 -11.48 -54.84
N GLU A 108 12.70 -12.74 -55.28
CA GLU A 108 13.88 -13.34 -55.91
C GLU A 108 14.38 -12.58 -57.15
#